data_AF-A0A2E1JN33-F1
#
_entry.id   AF-A0A2E1JN33-F1
#
_cell.length_a   1.000
_cell.length_b   1.000
_cell.length_c   1.000
_cell.angle_alpha   90.00
_cell.angle_beta   90.00
_cell.angle_gamma   90.00
#
_symmetry.space_group_name_H-M   'P 1'
#
loop_
_entity.id
_entity.type
_entity.pdbx_description
1 polymer ?
#
loop_
_entity_poly.entity_id
_entity_poly.type
_entity_poly.pdbx_seq_one_letter_code
_entity_poly.pdbx_strand_id
1 'polypeptide(L)' 'MKFKLTFSDFKSFLNKLLDVLTPLIAVLLLLGILFGPDAAVVGDVYTNVIKIVDMLGTDGIIGLISIIIIFAYLKK' A
#
# COMPACT_ATOMS: atom_id res chain seq x y z
N MET A 1 26.83 27.87 0.69
CA MET A 1 25.70 27.31 1.47
C MET A 1 26.00 25.82 1.71
N LYS A 2 26.23 25.36 2.94
CA LYS A 2 26.52 23.93 3.20
C LYS A 2 25.20 23.17 3.29
N PHE A 3 24.84 22.47 2.22
CA PHE A 3 23.67 21.58 2.20
C PHE A 3 24.00 20.35 3.08
N LYS A 4 23.54 20.35 4.33
CA LYS A 4 23.72 19.22 5.23
C LYS A 4 22.44 18.38 5.20
N LEU A 5 22.32 17.50 4.21
CA LEU A 5 21.24 16.51 4.17
C LEU A 5 21.43 15.54 5.32
N THR A 6 20.51 15.57 6.28
CA THR A 6 20.50 14.62 7.38
C THR A 6 19.64 13.41 7.05
N PHE A 7 19.84 12.31 7.77
CA PHE A 7 18.95 11.15 7.70
C PHE A 7 17.49 11.54 8.00
N SER A 8 17.27 12.54 8.86
CA SER A 8 15.93 13.05 9.17
C SER A 8 15.28 13.72 7.96
N ASP A 9 16.04 14.52 7.21
CA ASP A 9 15.55 15.18 6.00
C ASP A 9 15.18 14.17 4.92
N PHE A 10 15.99 13.13 4.75
CA PHE A 10 15.70 12.03 3.82
C PHE A 10 14.45 11.24 4.23
N LYS A 11 14.30 10.92 5.52
CA LYS A 11 13.10 10.28 6.05
C LYS A 11 11.86 11.14 5.83
N SER A 12 11.97 12.46 6.05
CA SER A 12 10.87 13.40 5.82
C SER A 12 10.46 13.44 4.34
N PHE A 13 11.43 13.43 3.43
CA PHE A 13 11.17 13.35 1.99
C PHE A 13 10.44 12.06 1.60
N LEU A 14 10.92 10.90 2.07
CA LEU A 14 10.25 9.63 1.81
C LEU A 14 8.82 9.60 2.37
N ASN A 15 8.61 10.11 3.58
CA ASN A 15 7.26 10.19 4.15
C ASN A 15 6.33 11.05 3.29
N LYS A 16 6.78 12.24 2.87
CA LYS A 16 5.99 13.10 1.97
C LYS A 16 5.69 12.44 0.63
N LEU A 17 6.64 11.68 0.09
CA LEU A 17 6.43 10.93 -1.13
C LEU A 17 5.38 9.83 -0.92
N LEU A 18 5.46 9.09 0.19
CA LEU A 18 4.49 8.06 0.54
C LEU A 18 3.09 8.64 0.80
N ASP A 19 3.00 9.83 1.39
CA ASP A 19 1.72 10.53 1.62
C ASP A 19 0.97 10.79 0.31
N VAL A 20 1.69 10.99 -0.80
CA VAL A 20 1.12 11.16 -2.15
C VAL A 20 0.89 9.81 -2.84
N LEU A 21 1.85 8.89 -2.75
CA LEU A 21 1.76 7.58 -3.41
C LEU A 21 0.68 6.69 -2.81
N THR A 22 0.44 6.77 -1.51
CA THR A 22 -0.55 5.93 -0.81
C THR A 22 -1.97 6.11 -1.37
N PRO A 23 -2.54 7.32 -1.41
CA PRO A 23 -3.87 7.52 -2.01
C PRO A 23 -3.88 7.24 -3.52
N LEU A 24 -2.78 7.52 -4.23
CA LEU A 24 -2.66 7.20 -5.65
C LEU A 24 -2.80 5.69 -5.90
N ILE A 25 -2.03 4.87 -5.17
CA ILE A 25 -2.10 3.40 -5.26
C ILE A 25 -3.49 2.91 -4.86
N ALA A 26 -4.10 3.48 -3.81
CA ALA A 26 -5.45 3.11 -3.42
C ALA A 26 -6.47 3.33 -4.54
N VAL A 27 -6.42 4.48 -5.22
CA VAL A 27 -7.28 4.76 -6.39
C VAL A 27 -6.99 3.77 -7.52
N LEU A 28 -5.72 3.52 -7.85
CA LEU A 28 -5.36 2.56 -8.89
C LEU A 28 -5.85 1.13 -8.58
N LEU A 29 -5.79 0.70 -7.32
CA LEU A 29 -6.33 -0.60 -6.93
C LEU A 29 -7.85 -0.67 -7.09
N LEU A 30 -8.58 0.38 -6.68
CA LEU A 30 -10.03 0.45 -6.91
C LEU A 30 -10.37 0.40 -8.39
N LEU A 31 -9.64 1.15 -9.22
CA LEU A 31 -9.80 1.10 -10.67
C LEU A 31 -9.46 -0.30 -11.23
N GLY A 32 -8.46 -0.99 -10.69
CA GLY A 32 -8.08 -2.34 -11.12
C GLY A 32 -9.15 -3.38 -10.78
N ILE A 33 -9.83 -3.21 -9.65
CA ILE A 33 -10.99 -4.04 -9.29
C ILE A 33 -12.15 -3.81 -10.28
N LEU A 34 -12.37 -2.57 -10.73
CA LEU A 34 -13.49 -2.22 -11.61
C LEU A 34 -13.25 -2.54 -13.08
N PHE A 35 -12.05 -2.25 -13.59
CA PHE A 35 -11.70 -2.37 -15.01
C PHE A 35 -10.93 -3.65 -15.33
N GLY A 36 -10.47 -4.38 -14.31
CA GLY A 36 -9.73 -5.63 -14.47
C GLY A 36 -8.24 -5.43 -14.78
N PRO A 37 -7.49 -6.55 -14.89
CA PRO A 37 -6.04 -6.56 -15.06
C PRO A 37 -5.57 -6.12 -16.46
N ASP A 38 -6.45 -6.05 -17.45
CA ASP A 38 -6.09 -5.65 -18.82
C ASP A 38 -6.07 -4.12 -19.00
N ALA A 39 -6.49 -3.35 -17.99
CA ALA A 39 -6.47 -1.89 -18.01
C ALA A 39 -5.03 -1.35 -17.93
N ALA A 40 -4.64 -0.48 -18.86
CA ALA A 40 -3.29 0.07 -18.91
C ALA A 40 -2.89 0.78 -17.59
N VAL A 41 -1.66 0.52 -17.11
CA VAL A 41 -1.10 1.00 -15.83
C VAL A 41 -1.80 0.46 -14.58
N VAL A 42 -3.12 0.53 -14.55
CA VAL A 42 -3.99 0.09 -13.45
C VAL A 42 -3.90 -1.42 -13.21
N GLY A 43 -3.95 -2.18 -14.30
CA GLY A 43 -3.93 -3.64 -14.28
C GLY A 43 -2.65 -4.20 -13.71
N ASP A 44 -1.50 -3.65 -14.09
CA ASP A 44 -0.20 -4.05 -13.55
C ASP A 44 -0.09 -3.83 -12.04
N VAL A 45 -0.58 -2.68 -11.54
CA VAL A 45 -0.60 -2.40 -10.09
C VAL A 45 -1.48 -3.39 -9.36
N TYR A 46 -2.69 -3.65 -9.88
CA TYR A 46 -3.60 -4.64 -9.32
C TYR A 46 -2.97 -6.04 -9.28
N THR A 47 -2.45 -6.53 -10.41
CA THR A 47 -1.82 -7.85 -10.51
C THR A 47 -0.62 -7.99 -9.57
N ASN A 48 0.21 -6.96 -9.42
CA ASN A 48 1.36 -7.00 -8.52
C ASN A 48 0.92 -7.11 -7.04
N VAL A 49 -0.13 -6.39 -6.65
CA VAL A 49 -0.67 -6.48 -5.28
C VAL A 49 -1.32 -7.84 -5.04
N ILE A 50 -2.13 -8.34 -5.98
CA ILE A 50 -2.76 -9.66 -5.84
C ILE A 50 -1.71 -10.77 -5.74
N LYS A 51 -0.62 -10.73 -6.52
CA LYS A 51 0.48 -11.69 -6.38
C LYS A 51 1.06 -11.73 -4.97
N ILE A 52 1.22 -10.57 -4.33
CA ILE A 52 1.71 -10.50 -2.94
C ILE A 52 0.67 -11.08 -1.99
N VAL A 53 -0.62 -10.78 -2.19
CA VAL A 53 -1.72 -11.33 -1.39
C VAL A 53 -1.78 -12.86 -1.53
N ASP A 54 -1.62 -13.38 -2.73
CA ASP A 54 -1.59 -14.82 -3.00
C ASP A 54 -0.39 -15.51 -2.35
N MET A 55 0.77 -14.84 -2.29
CA MET A 55 1.96 -15.34 -1.58
C MET A 55 1.75 -15.48 -0.07
N LEU A 56 0.85 -14.67 0.53
CA LEU A 56 0.47 -14.82 1.94
C LEU A 56 -0.46 -16.01 2.16
N GLY A 57 -1.21 -16.40 1.14
CA GLY A 57 -2.20 -17.46 1.20
C GLY A 57 -3.40 -17.12 2.09
N THR A 58 -4.41 -18.01 2.07
CA THR A 58 -5.67 -17.83 2.80
C THR A 58 -5.44 -17.63 4.31
N ASP A 59 -4.59 -18.45 4.91
CA ASP A 59 -4.31 -18.39 6.36
C ASP A 59 -3.59 -17.09 6.74
N GLY A 60 -2.67 -16.60 5.90
CA GLY A 60 -1.98 -15.34 6.12
C GLY A 60 -2.93 -14.14 6.06
N ILE A 61 -3.87 -14.14 5.11
CA ILE A 61 -4.90 -13.10 4.99
C ILE A 61 -5.84 -13.12 6.21
N ILE A 62 -6.29 -14.31 6.63
CA ILE A 62 -7.14 -14.47 7.83
C ILE A 62 -6.41 -13.94 9.08
N GLY A 63 -5.12 -14.22 9.21
CA GLY A 63 -4.28 -13.70 10.29
C GLY A 63 -4.21 -12.17 10.29
N LEU A 64 -3.98 -11.55 9.12
CA LEU A 64 -3.94 -10.09 8.99
C LEU A 64 -5.28 -9.44 9.33
N ILE A 65 -6.40 -9.97 8.83
CA ILE A 65 -7.74 -9.47 9.15
C ILE A 65 -8.00 -9.56 10.66
N SER A 66 -7.63 -10.67 11.29
CA SER A 66 -7.78 -10.86 12.73
C SER A 66 -7.03 -9.80 13.53
N ILE A 67 -5.77 -9.50 13.16
CA ILE A 67 -4.97 -8.45 13.78
C ILE A 67 -5.64 -7.08 13.62
N ILE A 68 -6.17 -6.77 12.43
CA ILE A 68 -6.89 -5.51 12.18
C ILE A 68 -8.12 -5.40 13.09
N ILE A 69 -8.92 -6.46 13.24
CA ILE A 69 -10.09 -6.49 14.13
C ILE A 69 -9.69 -6.25 15.58
N ILE A 70 -8.63 -6.93 16.05
CA ILE A 70 -8.09 -6.74 17.41
C ILE A 70 -7.66 -5.29 17.61
N PHE A 71 -6.88 -4.71 16.69
CA PHE A 71 -6.46 -3.32 16.80
C PHE A 71 -7.64 -2.33 16.74
N ALA A 72 -8.62 -2.58 15.88
CA ALA A 72 -9.82 -1.75 15.79
C ALA A 72 -10.63 -1.78 17.10
N TYR A 73 -10.72 -2.96 17.75
CA TYR A 73 -11.36 -3.12 19.05
C TYR A 73 -10.57 -2.44 20.18
N LEU A 74 -9.24 -2.57 20.19
CA LEU A 74 -8.36 -1.97 21.21
C LEU A 74 -8.22 -0.44 21.07
N LYS A 75 -8.45 0.12 19.87
CA LYS A 75 -8.44 1.56 19.62
C LYS A 75 -9.77 2.25 19.99
N LYS A 76 -10.72 1.50 20.56
CA LYS A 76 -11.90 2.06 21.24
C LYS A 76 -11.49 2.74 22.54
#